data_AF-A0A1T5CRT6-F1
#
_entry.id   AF-A0A1T5CRT6-F1
#
_cell.length_a   1.000
_cell.length_b   1.000
_cell.length_c   1.000
_cell.angle_alpha   90.00
_cell.angle_beta   90.00
_cell.angle_gamma   90.00
#
_symmetry.space_group_name_H-M   'P 1'
#
loop_
_entity.id
_entity.type
_entity.pdbx_description
1 polymer ?
#
loop_
_entity_poly.entity_id
_entity_poly.type
_entity_poly.pdbx_seq_one_letter_code
_entity_poly.pdbx_strand_id
1 'polypeptide(L)'
;MRRSYCIAFACTAALSAAAHAQVQPGQWESTVTVQSIDMPGAPPQVAAMMKGKTTRQTYCITPEQAAKGPQEMLKQNPSCRFTKYSMTGGVISTAMTCSQNGGTMTAQANGKYSPTSFNVTSTAVMSGRMNMRMTSASSGRRLGPCTGK
;
A
#
# COMPACT_ATOMS: atom_id res chain seq x y z
N MET A 1 46.48 28.04 37.87
CA MET A 1 45.35 28.69 37.17
C MET A 1 45.77 28.82 35.71
N ARG A 2 45.20 28.19 34.68
CA ARG A 2 43.79 28.00 34.30
C ARG A 2 43.62 26.67 33.55
N ARG A 3 42.64 25.86 33.98
CA ARG A 3 41.93 24.88 33.15
C ARG A 3 40.98 25.62 32.19
N SER A 4 40.69 25.02 31.05
CA SER A 4 39.40 25.03 30.30
C SER A 4 39.69 24.70 28.83
N TYR A 5 39.71 23.42 28.45
CA TYR A 5 38.59 22.64 27.87
C TYR A 5 37.98 23.27 26.61
N CYS A 6 38.56 22.93 25.44
CA CYS A 6 37.88 23.02 24.15
C CYS A 6 36.84 21.89 24.09
N ILE A 7 35.57 22.21 24.34
CA ILE A 7 34.47 21.29 24.09
C ILE A 7 34.25 21.26 22.58
N ALA A 8 34.72 20.18 21.95
CA ALA A 8 34.38 19.84 20.58
C ALA A 8 32.88 19.50 20.52
N PHE A 9 32.08 20.43 20.01
CA PHE A 9 30.67 20.18 19.70
C PHE A 9 30.60 19.37 18.40
N ALA A 10 30.73 18.05 18.52
CA ALA A 10 30.46 17.13 17.42
C ALA A 10 28.94 17.13 17.18
N CYS A 11 28.49 17.88 16.18
CA CYS A 11 27.12 17.82 15.69
C CYS A 11 26.92 16.47 15.00
N THR A 12 26.43 15.48 15.74
CA THR A 12 26.04 14.18 15.20
C THR A 12 24.88 14.39 14.23
N ALA A 13 25.20 14.49 12.94
CA ALA A 13 24.21 14.46 11.88
C ALA A 13 23.52 13.08 11.91
N ALA A 14 22.29 13.06 12.42
CA ALA A 14 21.40 11.93 12.23
C ALA A 14 21.08 11.84 10.73
N LEU A 15 21.79 10.97 10.00
CA LEU A 15 21.45 10.63 8.63
C LEU A 15 20.00 10.13 8.61
N SER A 16 19.12 10.95 8.05
CA SER A 16 17.70 10.67 7.94
C SER A 16 17.49 9.53 6.95
N ALA A 17 17.19 8.33 7.43
CA ALA A 17 16.72 7.20 6.61
C ALA A 17 15.44 7.51 5.81
N ALA A 18 14.86 8.70 5.97
CA ALA A 18 13.72 9.22 5.23
C ALA A 18 14.02 9.55 3.75
N ALA A 19 15.28 9.68 3.33
CA ALA A 19 15.60 10.11 1.97
C ALA A 19 15.25 9.07 0.88
N HIS A 20 15.06 7.80 1.24
CA HIS A 20 14.75 6.73 0.29
C HIS A 20 13.34 6.14 0.43
N ALA A 21 12.61 6.47 1.50
CA ALA A 21 11.30 5.91 1.75
C ALA A 21 10.23 6.64 0.93
N GLN A 22 9.42 5.89 0.17
CA GLN A 22 8.32 6.44 -0.63
C GLN A 22 7.18 7.00 0.24
N VAL A 23 7.07 6.48 1.47
CA VAL A 23 6.09 6.90 2.49
C VAL A 23 6.78 6.98 3.86
N GLN A 24 6.25 7.78 4.78
CA GLN A 24 6.77 7.88 6.13
C GLN A 24 6.34 6.70 7.01
N PRO A 25 7.23 6.18 7.87
CA PRO A 25 6.86 5.21 8.89
C PRO A 25 5.91 5.82 9.93
N GLY A 26 5.06 4.98 10.53
CA GLY A 26 4.08 5.39 11.52
C GLY A 26 2.77 4.62 11.45
N GLN A 27 1.79 5.05 12.24
CA GLN A 27 0.43 4.56 12.17
C GLN A 27 -0.27 5.12 10.94
N TRP A 28 -0.91 4.27 10.16
CA TRP A 28 -1.67 4.64 8.98
C TRP A 28 -3.10 4.14 9.10
N GLU A 29 -4.03 4.94 8.59
CA GLU A 29 -5.38 4.51 8.31
C GLU A 29 -5.57 4.41 6.79
N SER A 30 -6.15 3.32 6.33
CA SER A 30 -6.61 3.18 4.95
C SER A 30 -8.11 2.94 4.91
N THR A 31 -8.74 3.48 3.88
CA THR A 31 -10.15 3.31 3.55
C THR A 31 -10.22 2.77 2.13
N VAL A 32 -10.98 1.70 1.93
CA VAL A 32 -11.22 1.08 0.63
C VAL A 32 -12.72 1.06 0.38
N THR A 33 -13.15 1.58 -0.76
CA THR A 33 -14.55 1.61 -1.19
C THR A 33 -14.69 0.83 -2.48
N VAL A 34 -15.59 -0.15 -2.50
CA VAL A 34 -15.92 -0.89 -3.73
C VAL A 34 -16.75 0.01 -4.64
N GLN A 35 -16.23 0.36 -5.82
CA GLN A 35 -16.92 1.22 -6.78
C GLN A 35 -17.81 0.40 -7.72
N SER A 36 -17.30 -0.74 -8.17
CA SER A 36 -18.02 -1.67 -9.04
C SER A 36 -17.58 -3.10 -8.78
N ILE A 37 -18.51 -4.02 -9.00
CA ILE A 37 -18.26 -5.45 -8.96
C ILE A 37 -19.15 -6.11 -10.01
N ASP A 38 -18.56 -7.01 -10.77
CA ASP A 38 -19.21 -7.86 -11.76
C ASP A 38 -18.81 -9.30 -11.46
N MET A 39 -19.82 -10.16 -11.32
CA MET A 39 -19.67 -11.58 -10.97
C MET A 39 -20.66 -12.39 -11.81
N PRO A 40 -20.27 -12.81 -13.02
CA PRO A 40 -21.11 -13.65 -13.86
C PRO A 40 -21.56 -14.92 -13.12
N GLY A 41 -22.86 -15.19 -13.15
CA GLY A 41 -23.46 -16.36 -12.48
C GLY A 41 -23.82 -16.14 -11.00
N ALA A 42 -23.49 -14.99 -10.41
CA ALA A 42 -23.97 -14.63 -9.07
C ALA A 42 -25.32 -13.89 -9.13
N PRO A 43 -26.21 -14.04 -8.11
CA PRO A 43 -27.42 -13.24 -8.03
C PRO A 43 -27.12 -11.73 -7.96
N PRO A 44 -27.85 -10.87 -8.70
CA PRO A 44 -27.58 -9.42 -8.75
C PRO A 44 -27.55 -8.73 -7.38
N GLN A 45 -28.33 -9.24 -6.42
CA GLN A 45 -28.34 -8.76 -5.03
C GLN A 45 -26.96 -8.81 -4.36
N VAL A 46 -26.12 -9.79 -4.72
CA VAL A 46 -24.77 -9.94 -4.14
C VAL A 46 -23.85 -8.80 -4.61
N ALA A 47 -23.90 -8.47 -5.91
CA ALA A 47 -23.16 -7.34 -6.45
C ALA A 47 -23.65 -6.01 -5.84
N ALA A 48 -24.98 -5.85 -5.71
CA ALA A 48 -25.59 -4.67 -5.12
C ALA A 48 -25.19 -4.45 -3.65
N MET A 49 -25.15 -5.51 -2.84
CA MET A 49 -24.71 -5.43 -1.43
C MET A 49 -23.24 -5.03 -1.27
N MET A 50 -22.40 -5.37 -2.25
CA MET A 50 -20.96 -5.12 -2.18
C MET A 50 -20.60 -3.73 -2.73
N LYS A 51 -21.35 -3.21 -3.71
CA LYS A 51 -21.12 -1.88 -4.27
C LYS A 51 -21.32 -0.80 -3.19
N GLY A 52 -20.38 0.14 -3.12
CA GLY A 52 -20.38 1.22 -2.12
C GLY A 52 -19.92 0.79 -0.73
N LYS A 53 -19.71 -0.51 -0.49
CA LYS A 53 -19.18 -0.99 0.78
C LYS A 53 -17.80 -0.37 1.03
N THR A 54 -17.67 0.24 2.19
CA THR A 54 -16.45 0.90 2.64
C THR A 54 -15.85 0.13 3.81
N THR A 55 -14.58 -0.23 3.70
CA THR A 55 -13.81 -0.86 4.77
C THR A 55 -12.69 0.06 5.19
N ARG A 56 -12.53 0.25 6.49
CA ARG A 56 -11.47 1.06 7.09
C ARG A 56 -10.61 0.16 7.96
N GLN A 57 -9.29 0.32 7.86
CA GLN A 57 -8.33 -0.42 8.66
C GLN A 57 -7.17 0.48 9.05
N THR A 58 -6.61 0.19 10.22
CA THR A 58 -5.45 0.90 10.74
C THR A 58 -4.31 -0.09 10.92
N TYR A 59 -3.11 0.28 10.48
CA TYR A 59 -1.92 -0.56 10.55
C TYR A 59 -0.67 0.30 10.77
N CYS A 60 0.37 -0.30 11.35
CA CYS A 60 1.67 0.34 11.53
C CYS A 60 2.57 0.01 10.34
N ILE A 61 3.26 1.02 9.81
CA ILE A 61 4.36 0.87 8.85
C ILE A 61 5.67 1.14 9.59
N THR A 62 6.54 0.12 9.69
CA THR A 62 7.86 0.26 10.29
C THR A 62 8.83 1.01 9.36
N PRO A 63 9.93 1.58 9.89
CA PRO A 63 10.97 2.20 9.05
C PRO A 63 11.52 1.27 7.97
N GLU A 64 11.69 -0.02 8.29
CA GLU A 64 12.17 -1.03 7.35
C GLU A 64 11.16 -1.29 6.23
N GLN A 65 9.87 -1.36 6.55
CA GLN A 65 8.80 -1.51 5.56
C GLN A 65 8.70 -0.27 4.66
N ALA A 66 8.81 0.92 5.24
CA ALA A 66 8.80 2.18 4.50
C ALA A 66 9.99 2.31 3.53
N ALA A 67 11.17 1.84 3.95
CA ALA A 67 12.38 1.84 3.12
C ALA A 67 12.33 0.81 1.98
N LYS A 68 11.74 -0.36 2.23
CA LYS A 68 11.59 -1.45 1.25
C LYS A 68 10.45 -1.21 0.25
N GLY A 69 9.43 -0.45 0.64
CA GLY A 69 8.24 -0.20 -0.16
C GLY A 69 7.31 -1.42 -0.28
N PRO A 70 6.11 -1.24 -0.85
CA PRO A 70 5.09 -2.30 -0.91
C PRO A 70 5.48 -3.49 -1.79
N GLN A 71 6.45 -3.33 -2.70
CA GLN A 71 6.92 -4.42 -3.56
C GLN A 71 7.50 -5.58 -2.75
N GLU A 72 8.28 -5.31 -1.69
CA GLU A 72 8.88 -6.36 -0.87
C GLU A 72 7.86 -7.15 -0.06
N MET A 73 6.79 -6.50 0.43
CA MET A 73 5.70 -7.20 1.10
C MET A 73 4.96 -8.14 0.14
N LEU A 74 4.72 -7.70 -1.10
CA LEU A 74 4.01 -8.50 -2.10
C LEU A 74 4.87 -9.62 -2.70
N LYS A 75 6.20 -9.47 -2.74
CA LYS A 75 7.14 -10.54 -3.10
C LYS A 75 7.09 -11.74 -2.15
N GLN A 76 6.58 -11.59 -0.92
CA GLN A 76 6.44 -12.69 0.03
C GLN A 76 5.36 -13.71 -0.39
N ASN A 77 4.50 -13.39 -1.37
CA ASN A 77 3.57 -14.35 -1.94
C ASN A 77 4.18 -15.00 -3.21
N PRO A 78 4.66 -16.25 -3.15
CA PRO A 78 5.33 -16.90 -4.27
C PRO A 78 4.41 -17.15 -5.46
N SER A 79 3.09 -17.07 -5.27
CA SER A 79 2.10 -17.23 -6.34
C SER A 79 1.82 -15.92 -7.09
N CYS A 80 2.31 -14.78 -6.62
CA CYS A 80 2.15 -13.48 -7.26
C CYS A 80 3.42 -13.02 -7.98
N ARG A 81 3.26 -12.39 -9.14
CA ARG A 81 4.33 -11.81 -9.97
C ARG A 81 3.92 -10.42 -10.40
N PHE A 82 4.80 -9.44 -10.20
CA PHE A 82 4.62 -8.11 -10.78
C PHE A 82 4.97 -8.13 -12.26
N THR A 83 4.06 -7.62 -13.08
CA THR A 83 4.33 -7.31 -14.49
C THR A 83 4.69 -5.83 -14.68
N LYS A 84 4.27 -4.97 -13.73
CA LYS A 84 4.65 -3.55 -13.68
C LYS A 84 4.73 -3.09 -12.23
N TYR A 85 5.75 -2.32 -11.91
CA TYR A 85 5.82 -1.58 -10.65
C TYR A 85 6.53 -0.25 -10.86
N SER A 86 5.86 0.84 -10.52
CA SER A 86 6.41 2.19 -10.54
C SER A 86 5.81 2.98 -9.39
N MET A 87 6.67 3.58 -8.58
CA MET A 87 6.33 4.50 -7.50
C MET A 87 7.40 5.60 -7.48
N THR A 88 7.22 6.58 -8.34
CA THR A 88 8.17 7.68 -8.54
C THR A 88 7.43 9.00 -8.70
N GLY A 89 8.02 10.10 -8.24
CA GLY A 89 7.45 11.44 -8.40
C GLY A 89 6.04 11.62 -7.82
N GLY A 90 5.67 10.86 -6.79
CA GLY A 90 4.33 10.91 -6.19
C GLY A 90 3.23 10.21 -6.99
N VAL A 91 3.59 9.38 -7.97
CA VAL A 91 2.66 8.57 -8.77
C VAL A 91 2.95 7.08 -8.58
N ILE A 92 1.90 6.31 -8.30
CA ILE A 92 1.95 4.85 -8.23
C ILE A 92 1.26 4.25 -9.46
N SER A 93 1.91 3.27 -10.08
CA SER A 93 1.36 2.44 -11.16
C SER A 93 1.89 1.03 -11.03
N THR A 94 1.01 0.08 -10.70
CA THR A 94 1.36 -1.32 -10.50
C THR A 94 0.46 -2.23 -11.33
N ALA A 95 1.01 -3.37 -11.74
CA ALA A 95 0.27 -4.48 -12.31
C ALA A 95 0.90 -5.78 -11.81
N MET A 96 0.05 -6.71 -11.39
CA MET A 96 0.47 -8.02 -10.90
C MET A 96 -0.49 -9.11 -11.37
N THR A 97 0.06 -10.31 -11.47
CA THR A 97 -0.66 -11.54 -11.76
C THR A 97 -0.38 -12.53 -10.65
N CYS A 98 -1.42 -13.12 -10.06
CA CYS A 98 -1.32 -14.15 -9.05
C CYS A 98 -2.00 -15.43 -9.55
N SER A 99 -1.29 -16.55 -9.45
CA SER A 99 -1.87 -17.87 -9.64
C SER A 99 -2.63 -18.28 -8.38
N GLN A 100 -3.88 -18.72 -8.52
CA GLN A 100 -4.67 -19.26 -7.40
C GLN A 100 -5.31 -20.58 -7.84
N ASN A 101 -5.65 -21.47 -6.90
CA ASN A 101 -6.09 -22.85 -7.16
C ASN A 101 -7.13 -22.98 -8.30
N GLY A 102 -6.66 -23.34 -9.50
CA GLY A 102 -7.49 -23.52 -10.70
C GLY A 102 -7.91 -22.21 -11.41
N GLY A 103 -7.21 -21.11 -11.18
CA GLY A 103 -7.56 -19.79 -11.69
C GLY A 103 -6.40 -18.79 -11.71
N THR A 104 -6.68 -17.57 -12.15
CA THR A 104 -5.71 -16.47 -12.19
C THR A 104 -6.36 -15.20 -11.68
N MET A 105 -5.63 -14.43 -10.89
CA MET A 105 -6.02 -13.08 -10.48
C MET A 105 -5.05 -12.09 -11.10
N THR A 106 -5.54 -11.14 -11.87
CA THR A 106 -4.77 -9.96 -12.28
C THR A 106 -5.25 -8.75 -11.49
N ALA A 107 -4.32 -7.90 -11.10
CA ALA A 107 -4.64 -6.67 -10.39
C ALA A 107 -3.79 -5.52 -10.94
N GLN A 108 -4.41 -4.38 -11.15
CA GLN A 108 -3.76 -3.14 -11.55
C GLN A 108 -4.15 -2.04 -10.58
N ALA A 109 -3.20 -1.16 -10.24
CA ALA A 109 -3.48 -0.02 -9.38
C ALA A 109 -2.77 1.22 -9.91
N ASN A 110 -3.47 2.35 -9.92
CA ASN A 110 -2.92 3.64 -10.35
C ASN A 110 -3.39 4.75 -9.43
N GLY A 111 -2.52 5.72 -9.14
CA GLY A 111 -2.89 6.81 -8.26
C GLY A 111 -1.75 7.75 -7.90
N LYS A 112 -2.01 8.56 -6.88
CA LYS A 112 -1.06 9.51 -6.31
C LYS A 112 -0.71 9.11 -4.88
N TYR A 113 0.53 9.39 -4.49
CA TYR A 113 0.99 9.24 -3.13
C TYR A 113 1.86 10.42 -2.72
N SER A 114 1.93 10.64 -1.42
CA SER A 114 2.85 11.57 -0.76
C SER A 114 3.51 10.83 0.41
N PRO A 115 4.47 11.46 1.10
CA PRO A 115 5.05 10.87 2.30
C PRO A 115 4.02 10.51 3.39
N THR A 116 2.83 11.13 3.40
CA THR A 116 1.83 10.96 4.48
C THR A 116 0.41 10.63 4.01
N SER A 117 0.21 10.44 2.70
CA SER A 117 -1.11 10.11 2.14
C SER A 117 -1.03 9.34 0.82
N PHE A 118 -2.12 8.67 0.45
CA PHE A 118 -2.28 8.12 -0.90
C PHE A 118 -3.75 8.13 -1.34
N ASN A 119 -3.96 8.16 -2.64
CA ASN A 119 -5.25 7.94 -3.30
C ASN A 119 -5.02 7.10 -4.56
N VAL A 120 -5.61 5.91 -4.60
CA VAL A 120 -5.33 4.88 -5.61
C VAL A 120 -6.64 4.26 -6.06
N THR A 121 -6.79 4.04 -7.36
CA THR A 121 -7.85 3.20 -7.92
C THR A 121 -7.24 1.88 -8.33
N SER A 122 -7.89 0.79 -7.94
CA SER A 122 -7.46 -0.57 -8.25
C SER A 122 -8.55 -1.31 -9.02
N THR A 123 -8.14 -2.09 -10.02
CA THR A 123 -8.99 -3.05 -10.72
C THR A 123 -8.42 -4.45 -10.51
N ALA A 124 -9.26 -5.37 -10.08
CA ALA A 124 -8.92 -6.79 -9.97
C ALA A 124 -9.82 -7.61 -10.88
N VAL A 125 -9.24 -8.58 -11.59
CA VAL A 125 -9.94 -9.55 -12.42
C VAL A 125 -9.51 -10.94 -11.98
N MET A 126 -10.45 -11.74 -11.52
CA MET A 126 -10.27 -13.14 -11.17
C MET A 126 -10.95 -14.01 -12.22
N SER A 127 -10.25 -15.05 -12.66
CA SER A 127 -10.74 -16.10 -13.54
C SER A 127 -10.52 -17.47 -12.91
N GLY A 128 -11.32 -18.47 -13.30
CA GLY A 128 -11.21 -19.84 -12.83
C GLY A 128 -12.54 -20.36 -12.31
N ARG A 129 -12.56 -20.93 -11.09
CA ARG A 129 -13.78 -21.44 -10.45
C ARG A 129 -14.89 -20.38 -10.31
N MET A 130 -14.51 -19.12 -10.16
CA MET A 130 -15.43 -17.98 -10.11
C MET A 130 -14.80 -16.83 -10.90
N ASN A 131 -15.56 -16.28 -11.83
CA ASN A 131 -15.16 -15.10 -12.57
C ASN A 131 -15.64 -13.85 -11.81
N MET A 132 -14.74 -12.89 -11.61
CA MET A 132 -15.05 -11.65 -10.92
C MET A 132 -14.23 -10.52 -11.50
N ARG A 133 -14.85 -9.36 -11.70
CA ARG A 133 -14.17 -8.08 -11.93
C ARG A 133 -14.59 -7.10 -10.85
N MET A 134 -13.64 -6.46 -10.19
CA MET A 134 -13.89 -5.49 -9.13
C MET A 134 -13.05 -4.23 -9.36
N THR A 135 -13.67 -3.07 -9.18
CA THR A 135 -12.96 -1.79 -9.10
C THR A 135 -13.16 -1.19 -7.71
N SER A 136 -12.09 -0.73 -7.10
CA SER A 136 -12.12 -0.12 -5.77
C SER A 136 -11.30 1.17 -5.74
N ALA A 137 -11.79 2.15 -4.99
CA ALA A 137 -11.03 3.33 -4.62
C ALA A 137 -10.45 3.16 -3.22
N SER A 138 -9.16 3.47 -3.08
CA SER A 138 -8.42 3.35 -1.84
C SER A 138 -7.78 4.68 -1.50
N SER A 139 -7.98 5.15 -0.27
CA SER A 139 -7.30 6.33 0.27
C SER A 139 -6.62 5.97 1.58
N GLY A 140 -5.50 6.63 1.89
CA GLY A 140 -4.88 6.47 3.20
C GLY A 140 -4.19 7.72 3.68
N ARG A 141 -4.05 7.81 5.01
CA ARG A 141 -3.38 8.91 5.70
C ARG A 141 -2.59 8.41 6.90
N ARG A 142 -1.43 9.01 7.11
CA ARG A 142 -0.62 8.82 8.32
C ARG A 142 -1.29 9.51 9.49
N LEU A 143 -1.47 8.79 10.59
CA LEU A 143 -2.06 9.27 11.84
C LEU A 143 -1.01 9.77 12.85
N GLY A 144 0.26 9.39 12.68
CA GLY A 144 1.32 9.72 13.62
C GLY A 144 2.31 8.57 13.82
N PRO A 145 3.05 8.54 14.93
CA PRO A 145 3.86 7.39 15.33
C PRO A 145 3.00 6.13 15.52
N CYS A 146 3.61 4.95 15.38
CA CYS A 146 2.89 3.70 15.69
C CYS A 146 2.53 3.66 17.17
N THR A 147 1.27 3.33 17.46
CA THR A 147 0.82 3.05 18.82
C THR A 147 1.19 1.60 19.11
N GLY A 148 2.31 1.38 19.80
CA GLY A 148 2.73 0.03 20.18
C GLY A 148 1.59 -0.73 20.86
N LYS A 149 1.31 -1.93 20.36
CA LYS A 149 0.69 -2.99 21.14
C LYS A 149 1.68 -4.13 21.20
#